data_AF-A0AAV7JT17-F1
#
_entry.id   AF-A0AAV7JT17-F1
#
_cell.length_a   1.000
_cell.length_b   1.000
_cell.length_c   1.000
_cell.angle_alpha   90.00
_cell.angle_beta   90.00
_cell.angle_gamma   90.00
#
_symmetry.space_group_name_H-M   'P 1'
#
loop_
_entity.id
_entity.type
_entity.pdbx_description
1 polymer ?
#
loop_
_entity_poly.entity_id
_entity_poly.type
_entity_poly.pdbx_seq_one_letter_code
_entity_poly.pdbx_strand_id
1 'polypeptide(L)'
;MLQNRIPLENGVVNVDIIPSMFDGKMAAILSGAGGVSCQMYTAIYKDLKHRDLVLEGFPINRNITDAIELFSYIDDIESFFALSTNERFNLTHQPILEVNIHPASPLHSYTGVFRWFNLLVYHLRIEKFPWSPTSPVIKESMKLLQTFIQEKAGLKVDQPILAVEPPQ
;
A
#
# COMPACT_ATOMS: atom_id res chain seq x y z
N MET A 1 9.16 -17.89 -7.19
CA MET A 1 9.79 -18.44 -5.96
C MET A 1 11.28 -18.47 -6.20
N LEU A 2 12.09 -17.91 -5.30
CA LEU A 2 13.55 -18.03 -5.37
C LEU A 2 13.92 -19.43 -4.85
N GLN A 3 14.23 -20.35 -5.76
CA GLN A 3 14.80 -21.64 -5.39
C GLN A 3 16.32 -21.50 -5.27
N ASN A 4 16.78 -21.33 -4.03
CA ASN A 4 18.21 -21.41 -3.77
C ASN A 4 18.56 -22.86 -3.43
N ARG A 5 19.44 -23.46 -4.24
CA ARG A 5 20.05 -24.75 -3.93
C ARG A 5 21.26 -24.48 -3.06
N ILE A 6 21.17 -24.86 -1.79
CA ILE A 6 22.30 -24.79 -0.86
C ILE A 6 22.97 -26.17 -0.91
N PRO A 7 24.18 -26.30 -1.49
CA PRO A 7 24.91 -27.56 -1.43
C PRO A 7 25.34 -27.82 0.02
N LEU A 8 25.04 -29.01 0.53
CA LEU A 8 25.52 -29.50 1.82
C LEU A 8 26.40 -30.73 1.60
N GLU A 9 27.29 -31.04 2.54
CA GLU A 9 28.24 -32.16 2.45
C GLU A 9 27.56 -33.53 2.16
N ASN A 10 26.26 -33.68 2.43
CA ASN A 10 25.50 -34.93 2.23
C ASN A 10 24.29 -34.81 1.28
N GLY A 11 24.19 -33.77 0.44
CA GLY A 11 23.12 -33.65 -0.57
C GLY A 11 22.69 -32.22 -0.93
N VAL A 12 21.64 -32.11 -1.73
CA VAL A 12 21.03 -30.82 -2.12
C VAL A 12 19.74 -30.63 -1.32
N VAL A 13 19.67 -29.54 -0.56
CA VAL A 13 18.42 -29.10 0.07
C VAL A 13 17.83 -27.97 -0.78
N ASN A 14 16.57 -28.13 -1.17
CA ASN A 14 15.82 -27.06 -1.83
C ASN A 14 15.26 -26.15 -0.73
N VAL A 15 15.59 -24.86 -0.81
CA VAL A 15 15.07 -23.84 0.10
C VAL A 15 14.19 -22.89 -0.68
N ASP A 16 12.92 -22.81 -0.28
CA ASP A 16 11.97 -21.83 -0.81
C ASP A 16 11.98 -20.59 0.08
N ILE A 17 12.45 -19.47 -0.48
CA ILE A 17 12.44 -18.18 0.21
C ILE A 17 11.15 -17.44 -0.14
N ILE A 18 10.34 -17.16 0.87
CA ILE A 18 9.10 -16.38 0.75
C ILE A 18 9.32 -15.02 1.42
N PRO A 19 9.44 -13.92 0.64
CA PRO A 19 9.60 -12.58 1.19
C PRO A 19 8.27 -12.01 1.68
N SER A 20 7.85 -12.40 2.90
CA SER A 20 6.58 -11.97 3.51
C SER A 20 6.71 -10.85 4.55
N MET A 21 7.93 -10.46 4.91
CA MET A 21 8.20 -9.51 5.99
C MET A 21 8.32 -8.05 5.52
N PHE A 22 8.02 -7.78 4.24
CA PHE A 22 8.05 -6.43 3.71
C PHE A 22 6.73 -5.71 4.00
N ASP A 23 6.83 -4.44 4.40
CA ASP A 23 5.67 -3.57 4.42
C ASP A 23 5.26 -3.16 2.99
N GLY A 24 4.10 -2.51 2.86
CA GLY A 24 3.60 -2.08 1.56
C GLY A 24 4.51 -1.07 0.84
N LYS A 25 5.32 -0.29 1.58
CA LYS A 25 6.24 0.70 0.99
C LYS A 25 7.48 0.00 0.41
N MET A 26 8.06 -0.91 1.16
CA MET A 26 9.17 -1.73 0.71
C MET A 26 8.74 -2.62 -0.45
N ALA A 27 7.54 -3.21 -0.37
CA ALA A 27 6.97 -3.96 -1.49
C ALA A 27 6.83 -3.10 -2.75
N ALA A 28 6.43 -1.83 -2.63
CA ALA A 28 6.35 -0.89 -3.77
C ALA A 28 7.71 -0.66 -4.44
N ILE A 29 8.74 -0.40 -3.63
CA ILE A 29 10.11 -0.14 -4.09
C ILE A 29 10.72 -1.39 -4.73
N LEU A 30 10.45 -2.57 -4.18
CA LEU A 30 11.04 -3.80 -4.70
C LEU A 30 10.31 -4.32 -5.95
N SER A 31 9.01 -4.02 -6.10
CA SER A 31 8.19 -4.48 -7.22
C SER A 31 8.14 -3.51 -8.40
N GLY A 32 8.71 -2.30 -8.29
CA GLY A 32 8.61 -1.31 -9.35
C GLY A 32 7.26 -0.59 -9.44
N ALA A 33 6.30 -0.97 -8.58
CA ALA A 33 4.92 -0.59 -8.73
C ALA A 33 4.57 0.63 -7.85
N GLY A 34 4.23 1.74 -8.52
CA GLY A 34 3.91 3.02 -7.88
C GLY A 34 2.55 3.55 -8.32
N GLY A 35 1.79 4.11 -7.37
CA GLY A 35 0.47 4.72 -7.64
C GLY A 35 -0.74 3.78 -7.52
N VAL A 36 -0.52 2.47 -7.30
CA VAL A 36 -1.61 1.52 -7.00
C VAL A 36 -1.95 1.50 -5.52
N SER A 37 -3.22 1.19 -5.20
CA SER A 37 -3.64 1.03 -3.81
C SER A 37 -3.16 -0.30 -3.18
N CYS A 38 -2.74 -1.27 -3.99
CA CYS A 38 -2.01 -2.47 -3.60
C CYS A 38 -1.15 -2.97 -4.76
N GLN A 39 0.00 -3.56 -4.44
CA GLN A 39 0.94 -4.07 -5.43
C GLN A 39 0.47 -5.33 -6.19
N MET A 40 -0.63 -5.95 -5.74
CA MET A 40 -1.12 -7.22 -6.31
C MET A 40 -2.25 -7.07 -7.32
N TYR A 41 -2.88 -5.90 -7.40
CA TYR A 41 -3.97 -5.63 -8.32
C TYR A 41 -3.67 -4.42 -9.20
N THR A 42 -4.28 -4.37 -10.38
CA THR A 42 -4.18 -3.21 -11.28
C THR A 42 -5.06 -2.02 -10.84
N ALA A 43 -5.92 -2.22 -9.83
CA ALA A 43 -6.82 -1.19 -9.35
C ALA A 43 -6.07 0.01 -8.75
N ILE A 44 -6.49 1.19 -9.17
CA ILE A 44 -5.97 2.47 -8.70
C ILE A 44 -6.84 3.01 -7.56
N TYR A 45 -6.35 4.01 -6.83
CA TYR A 45 -7.10 4.58 -5.70
C TYR A 45 -8.50 5.08 -6.09
N LYS A 46 -8.68 5.50 -7.36
CA LYS A 46 -9.98 5.91 -7.92
C LYS A 46 -10.97 4.76 -8.04
N ASP A 47 -10.54 3.50 -8.03
CA ASP A 47 -11.45 2.36 -8.12
C ASP A 47 -12.13 2.07 -6.77
N LEU A 48 -11.49 2.47 -5.66
CA LEU A 48 -11.97 2.25 -4.30
C LEU A 48 -13.28 2.99 -3.95
N LYS A 49 -13.67 3.99 -4.75
CA LYS A 49 -14.97 4.69 -4.61
C LYS A 49 -16.13 3.92 -5.26
N HIS A 50 -15.86 2.91 -6.08
CA HIS A 50 -16.90 2.12 -6.73
C HIS A 50 -17.31 0.96 -5.82
N ARG A 51 -18.46 1.11 -5.16
CA ARG A 51 -18.99 0.13 -4.20
C ARG A 51 -19.05 -1.29 -4.76
N ASP A 52 -19.47 -1.43 -6.01
CA ASP A 52 -19.66 -2.74 -6.63
C ASP A 52 -18.31 -3.47 -6.81
N LEU A 53 -17.26 -2.75 -7.23
CA LEU A 53 -15.90 -3.29 -7.30
C LEU A 53 -15.36 -3.71 -5.92
N VAL A 54 -15.70 -2.97 -4.86
CA VAL A 54 -15.30 -3.33 -3.49
C VAL A 54 -16.00 -4.60 -3.02
N LEU A 55 -17.28 -4.79 -3.38
CA LEU A 55 -18.05 -5.96 -2.98
C LEU A 55 -17.66 -7.22 -3.77
N GLU A 56 -17.40 -7.06 -5.06
CA GLU A 56 -16.90 -8.13 -5.93
C GLU A 56 -15.45 -8.52 -5.59
N GLY A 57 -14.71 -7.57 -5.01
CA GLY A 57 -13.31 -7.70 -4.69
C GLY A 57 -12.41 -7.36 -5.88
N PHE A 58 -11.17 -6.98 -5.59
CA PHE A 58 -10.17 -6.69 -6.61
C PHE A 58 -9.39 -7.97 -6.94
N PRO A 59 -9.40 -8.44 -8.20
CA PRO A 59 -8.66 -9.64 -8.57
C PRO A 59 -7.16 -9.41 -8.40
N ILE A 60 -6.47 -10.40 -7.83
CA ILE A 60 -5.01 -10.44 -7.83
C ILE A 60 -4.58 -10.82 -9.24
N ASN A 61 -4.25 -9.83 -10.05
CA ASN A 61 -3.95 -9.99 -11.47
C ASN A 61 -2.57 -9.44 -11.85
N ARG A 62 -1.75 -9.05 -10.86
CA ARG A 62 -0.38 -8.61 -11.10
C ARG A 62 0.61 -9.66 -10.65
N ASN A 63 1.38 -10.18 -11.59
CA ASN A 63 2.53 -11.03 -11.34
C ASN A 63 3.81 -10.23 -11.60
N ILE A 64 4.82 -10.39 -10.75
CA ILE A 64 6.12 -9.74 -10.90
C ILE A 64 6.81 -10.12 -12.21
N THR A 65 6.57 -11.34 -12.70
CA THR A 65 7.13 -11.83 -13.96
C THR A 65 6.64 -10.98 -15.13
N ASP A 66 5.34 -10.71 -15.18
CA ASP A 66 4.73 -9.89 -16.23
C ASP A 66 5.26 -8.44 -16.18
N ALA A 67 5.52 -7.92 -14.97
CA ALA A 67 6.09 -6.59 -14.78
C ALA A 67 7.55 -6.50 -15.28
N ILE A 68 8.36 -7.54 -15.02
CA ILE A 68 9.73 -7.63 -15.53
C ILE A 68 9.74 -7.75 -17.05
N GLU A 69 8.87 -8.61 -17.59
CA GLU A 69 8.72 -8.80 -19.02
C GLU A 69 8.29 -7.48 -19.70
N LEU A 70 7.28 -6.79 -19.17
CA LEU A 70 6.88 -5.47 -19.65
C LEU A 70 8.04 -4.47 -19.67
N PHE A 71 8.88 -4.47 -18.64
CA PHE A 71 10.06 -3.61 -18.60
C PHE A 71 11.13 -4.01 -19.62
N SER A 72 11.26 -5.30 -19.94
CA SER A 72 12.26 -5.80 -20.89
C SER A 72 12.02 -5.35 -22.33
N TYR A 73 10.78 -5.01 -22.69
CA TYR A 73 10.41 -4.49 -24.00
C TYR A 73 10.56 -2.97 -24.14
N ILE A 74 11.06 -2.29 -23.10
CA ILE A 74 11.29 -0.85 -23.13
C ILE A 74 12.69 -0.59 -23.69
N ASP A 75 12.75 -0.28 -24.99
CA ASP A 75 14.01 0.09 -25.65
C ASP A 75 14.50 1.49 -25.26
N ASP A 76 13.57 2.38 -24.89
CA ASP A 76 13.87 3.75 -24.42
C ASP A 76 13.13 4.06 -23.12
N ILE A 77 13.90 4.10 -22.04
CA ILE A 77 13.44 4.40 -20.69
C ILE A 77 12.87 5.83 -20.60
N GLU A 78 13.45 6.80 -21.31
CA GLU A 78 12.97 8.19 -21.27
C GLU A 78 11.57 8.32 -21.89
N SER A 79 11.37 7.70 -23.05
CA SER A 79 10.05 7.63 -23.70
C SER A 79 9.02 6.88 -22.86
N PHE A 80 9.43 5.81 -22.15
CA PHE A 80 8.53 5.12 -21.23
C PHE A 80 8.09 6.02 -20.09
N PHE A 81 9.01 6.76 -19.47
CA PHE A 81 8.70 7.69 -18.38
C PHE A 81 7.92 8.93 -18.81
N ALA A 82 7.85 9.22 -20.11
CA ALA A 82 6.95 10.22 -20.67
C ALA A 82 5.47 9.79 -20.67
N LEU A 83 5.19 8.47 -20.59
CA LEU A 83 3.83 7.94 -20.49
C LEU A 83 3.23 8.18 -19.09
N SER A 84 1.91 8.28 -19.03
CA SER A 84 1.22 8.34 -17.74
C SER A 84 1.41 7.05 -16.93
N THR A 85 1.29 7.12 -15.60
CA THR A 85 1.43 5.95 -14.73
C THR A 85 0.46 4.82 -15.09
N ASN A 86 -0.75 5.14 -15.55
CA ASN A 86 -1.72 4.13 -15.98
C ASN A 86 -1.29 3.42 -17.26
N GLU A 87 -0.76 4.15 -18.24
CA GLU A 87 -0.24 3.58 -19.50
C GLU A 87 0.98 2.69 -19.26
N ARG A 88 1.71 2.95 -18.17
CA ARG A 88 2.82 2.12 -17.69
C ARG A 88 2.38 0.94 -16.83
N PHE A 89 1.09 0.59 -16.81
CA PHE A 89 0.54 -0.46 -15.93
C PHE A 89 0.88 -0.24 -14.45
N ASN A 90 0.96 1.03 -14.03
CA ASN A 90 1.38 1.47 -12.70
C ASN A 90 2.80 1.03 -12.32
N LEU A 91 3.71 1.01 -13.28
CA LEU A 91 5.14 0.84 -13.06
C LEU A 91 5.84 2.20 -13.04
N THR A 92 6.69 2.42 -12.04
CA THR A 92 7.44 3.67 -11.86
C THR A 92 8.95 3.47 -11.89
N HIS A 93 9.42 2.22 -11.89
CA HIS A 93 10.83 1.84 -12.02
C HIS A 93 10.93 0.34 -12.26
N GLN A 94 12.09 -0.11 -12.74
CA GLN A 94 12.34 -1.53 -12.96
C GLN A 94 12.20 -2.31 -11.65
N PRO A 95 11.49 -3.45 -11.63
CA PRO A 95 11.42 -4.31 -10.46
C PRO A 95 12.81 -4.80 -10.03
N ILE A 96 13.08 -4.75 -8.73
CA ILE A 96 14.35 -5.18 -8.14
C ILE A 96 14.29 -6.68 -7.79
N LEU A 97 13.13 -7.16 -7.36
CA LEU A 97 12.91 -8.57 -7.03
C LEU A 97 12.16 -9.28 -8.15
N GLU A 98 12.56 -10.51 -8.44
CA GLU A 98 11.91 -11.42 -9.40
C GLU A 98 10.89 -12.36 -8.75
N VAL A 99 10.48 -12.06 -7.53
CA VAL A 99 9.53 -12.87 -6.77
C VAL A 99 8.33 -12.05 -6.35
N ASN A 100 7.15 -12.67 -6.41
CA ASN A 100 5.93 -12.05 -5.93
C ASN A 100 6.09 -11.74 -4.44
N ILE A 101 6.00 -10.45 -4.13
CA ILE A 101 5.98 -9.96 -2.76
C ILE A 101 4.53 -9.96 -2.34
N HIS A 102 4.15 -10.85 -1.43
CA HIS A 102 2.81 -10.82 -0.85
C HIS A 102 2.72 -9.62 0.11
N PRO A 103 1.97 -8.55 -0.23
CA PRO A 103 2.14 -7.26 0.43
C PRO A 103 1.11 -7.00 1.52
N ALA A 104 0.20 -7.95 1.78
CA ALA A 104 -0.80 -7.82 2.83
C ALA A 104 -0.14 -8.05 4.19
N SER A 105 0.64 -7.06 4.64
CA SER A 105 1.17 -7.03 5.99
C SER A 105 0.02 -6.87 6.98
N PRO A 106 -0.26 -7.87 7.84
CA PRO A 106 -1.38 -7.78 8.78
C PRO A 106 -1.27 -6.54 9.67
N LEU A 107 -0.05 -6.20 10.10
CA LEU A 107 0.24 -5.02 10.91
C LEU A 107 -0.22 -3.73 10.22
N HIS A 108 0.15 -3.54 8.95
CA HIS A 108 -0.25 -2.35 8.19
C HIS A 108 -1.74 -2.33 7.85
N SER A 109 -2.35 -3.50 7.63
CA SER A 109 -3.81 -3.61 7.46
C SER A 109 -4.56 -3.18 8.72
N TYR A 110 -4.16 -3.68 9.90
CA TYR A 110 -4.80 -3.29 11.17
C TYR A 110 -4.64 -1.80 11.44
N THR A 111 -3.42 -1.26 11.33
CA THR A 111 -3.18 0.17 11.53
C THR A 111 -3.96 1.04 10.55
N GLY A 112 -4.10 0.63 9.30
CA GLY A 112 -4.94 1.30 8.30
C GLY A 112 -6.43 1.32 8.69
N VAL A 113 -6.96 0.19 9.16
CA VAL A 113 -8.35 0.08 9.64
C VAL A 113 -8.58 0.96 10.87
N PHE A 114 -7.72 0.89 11.88
CA PHE A 114 -7.82 1.75 13.07
C PHE A 114 -7.77 3.23 12.71
N ARG A 115 -6.92 3.60 11.76
CA ARG A 115 -6.86 4.97 11.24
C ARG A 115 -8.18 5.38 10.59
N TRP A 116 -8.74 4.54 9.73
CA TRP A 116 -10.03 4.81 9.08
C TRP A 116 -11.17 4.97 10.09
N PHE A 117 -11.24 4.09 11.09
CA PHE A 117 -12.22 4.20 12.17
C PHE A 117 -12.08 5.51 12.96
N ASN A 118 -10.85 5.90 13.32
CA ASN A 118 -10.62 7.17 14.02
C ASN A 118 -11.07 8.37 13.16
N LEU A 119 -10.81 8.33 11.84
CA LEU A 119 -11.29 9.35 10.91
C LEU A 119 -12.81 9.43 10.86
N LEU A 120 -13.49 8.29 10.83
CA LEU A 120 -14.96 8.22 10.87
C LEU A 120 -15.52 8.86 12.16
N VAL A 121 -14.93 8.55 13.32
CA VAL A 121 -15.32 9.16 14.60
C VAL A 121 -15.13 10.69 14.57
N TYR A 122 -14.05 11.19 13.96
CA TYR A 122 -13.88 12.63 13.78
C TYR A 122 -15.01 13.23 12.95
N HIS A 123 -15.34 12.60 11.81
CA HIS A 123 -16.41 13.07 10.93
C HIS A 123 -17.78 13.11 11.61
N LEU A 124 -18.14 12.05 12.34
CA LEU A 124 -19.41 11.98 13.06
C LEU A 124 -19.52 13.06 14.13
N ARG A 125 -18.41 13.48 14.74
CA ARG A 125 -18.41 14.54 15.75
C ARG A 125 -18.54 15.94 15.17
N ILE A 126 -17.91 16.20 14.01
CA ILE A 126 -17.85 17.55 13.42
C ILE A 126 -18.88 17.78 12.32
N GLU A 127 -19.53 16.72 11.84
CA GLU A 127 -20.52 16.73 10.76
C GLU A 127 -20.03 17.41 9.46
N LYS A 128 -18.72 17.36 9.20
CA LYS A 128 -18.10 17.98 8.02
C LYS A 128 -17.59 16.95 7.04
N PHE A 129 -18.02 17.12 5.79
CA PHE A 129 -17.50 16.46 4.60
C PHE A 129 -17.30 17.54 3.51
N PRO A 130 -16.21 17.55 2.75
CA PRO A 130 -15.08 16.60 2.72
C PRO A 130 -14.03 16.81 3.81
N TRP A 131 -13.17 15.80 4.03
CA TRP A 131 -12.03 15.85 4.95
C TRP A 131 -10.88 16.71 4.41
N SER A 132 -10.29 17.55 5.26
CA SER A 132 -9.01 18.21 4.98
C SER A 132 -8.13 18.22 6.23
N PRO A 133 -6.95 17.58 6.22
CA PRO A 133 -6.06 17.50 7.38
C PRO A 133 -5.54 18.87 7.82
N THR A 134 -5.56 19.84 6.90
CA THR A 134 -5.11 21.21 7.13
C THR A 134 -6.22 22.06 7.76
N SER A 135 -7.47 21.61 7.75
CA SER A 135 -8.60 22.32 8.36
C SER A 135 -8.40 22.51 9.88
N PRO A 136 -8.44 23.76 10.38
CA PRO A 136 -8.31 24.04 11.81
C PRO A 136 -9.33 23.29 12.67
N VAL A 137 -10.56 23.17 12.16
CA VAL A 137 -11.68 22.49 12.84
C VAL A 137 -11.40 21.00 13.03
N ILE A 138 -10.75 20.37 12.05
CA ILE A 138 -10.35 18.96 12.14
C ILE A 138 -9.24 18.80 13.17
N LYS A 139 -8.21 19.67 13.15
CA LYS A 139 -7.12 19.64 14.14
C LYS A 139 -7.63 19.78 15.58
N GLU A 140 -8.58 20.67 15.82
CA GLU A 140 -9.18 20.85 17.15
C GLU A 140 -9.96 19.61 17.59
N SER A 141 -10.78 19.05 16.69
CA SER A 141 -11.59 17.87 16.97
C SER A 141 -10.75 16.61 17.21
N MET A 142 -9.59 16.52 16.56
CA MET A 142 -8.59 15.50 16.84
C MET A 142 -8.07 15.57 18.27
N LYS A 143 -7.71 16.77 18.75
CA LYS A 143 -7.25 16.98 20.13
C LYS A 143 -8.33 16.57 21.13
N LEU A 144 -9.58 16.97 20.91
CA LEU A 144 -10.69 16.64 21.80
C LEU A 144 -10.95 15.13 21.91
N LEU A 145 -10.82 14.38 20.82
CA LEU A 145 -10.94 12.91 20.88
C LEU A 145 -9.73 12.28 21.56
N GLN A 146 -8.52 12.78 21.32
CA GLN A 146 -7.32 12.27 22.00
C GLN A 146 -7.45 12.42 23.52
N THR A 147 -7.92 13.58 23.99
CA THR A 147 -8.25 13.78 25.40
C THR A 147 -9.28 12.77 25.88
N PHE A 148 -10.38 12.58 25.15
CA PHE A 148 -11.41 11.61 25.51
C PHE A 148 -10.87 10.17 25.60
N ILE A 149 -10.06 9.73 24.62
CA ILE A 149 -9.44 8.40 24.62
C ILE A 149 -8.49 8.26 25.83
N GLN A 150 -7.70 9.29 26.11
CA GLN A 150 -6.80 9.30 27.26
C GLN A 150 -7.58 9.22 28.59
N GLU A 151 -8.69 9.94 28.72
CA GLU A 151 -9.54 9.95 29.91
C GLU A 151 -10.29 8.63 30.12
N LYS A 152 -10.79 8.01 29.05
CA LYS A 152 -11.64 6.82 29.13
C LYS A 152 -10.87 5.50 29.08
N ALA A 153 -9.82 5.44 28.28
CA ALA A 153 -9.04 4.23 28.05
C ALA A 153 -7.63 4.29 28.66
N GLY A 154 -7.19 5.44 29.16
CA GLY A 154 -5.83 5.61 29.67
C GLY A 154 -4.75 5.62 28.58
N LEU A 155 -5.14 5.65 27.30
CA LEU A 155 -4.23 5.53 26.17
C LEU A 155 -3.76 6.90 25.67
N LYS A 156 -2.44 7.07 25.57
CA LYS A 156 -1.83 8.23 24.93
C LYS A 156 -1.65 7.97 23.44
N VAL A 157 -2.22 8.84 22.61
CA VAL A 157 -2.07 8.78 21.15
C VAL A 157 -0.92 9.70 20.75
N ASP A 158 0.24 9.13 20.40
CA ASP A 158 1.49 9.90 20.24
C ASP A 158 1.48 10.93 19.12
N GLN A 159 0.73 10.71 18.03
CA GLN A 159 0.38 11.73 17.04
C GLN A 159 -0.99 11.43 16.41
N PRO A 160 -1.76 12.47 16.01
CA PRO A 160 -2.84 12.25 15.07
C PRO A 160 -2.22 11.58 13.83
N ILE A 161 -2.77 10.44 13.40
CA ILE A 161 -2.32 9.75 12.18
C ILE A 161 -2.74 10.59 10.97
N LEU A 162 -2.07 11.73 10.79
CA LEU A 162 -2.30 12.65 9.70
C LEU A 162 -1.89 11.95 8.41
N ALA A 163 -2.73 12.11 7.39
CA ALA A 163 -2.37 11.65 6.07
C ALA A 163 -1.10 12.36 5.63
N VAL A 164 -0.07 11.57 5.32
CA VAL A 164 0.67 11.84 4.10
C VAL A 164 -0.42 11.87 3.02
N GLU A 165 -0.59 13.03 2.37
CA GLU A 165 -1.50 13.14 1.23
C GLU A 165 -1.20 11.97 0.27
N PRO A 166 -2.21 11.32 -0.32
CA PRO A 166 -1.93 10.38 -1.38
C PRO A 166 -1.06 11.12 -2.42
N PRO A 167 0.02 10.50 -2.93
CA PRO A 167 0.82 11.12 -3.97
C PRO A 167 -0.12 11.54 -5.10
N GLN A 168 -0.02 12.82 -5.49
CA GLN A 168 -0.81 13.40 -6.58
C GLN A 168 -0.49 12.72 -7.91
#